data_AF-A0A2U8PVG5-F1
#
_entry.id   AF-A0A2U8PVG5-F1
#
_cell.length_a   1.000
_cell.length_b   1.000
_cell.length_c   1.000
_cell.angle_alpha   90.00
_cell.angle_beta   90.00
_cell.angle_gamma   90.00
#
_symmetry.space_group_name_H-M   'P 1'
#
loop_
_entity.id
_entity.type
_entity.pdbx_description
1 polymer ?
#
loop_
_entity_poly.entity_id
_entity_poly.type
_entity_poly.pdbx_seq_one_letter_code
_entity_poly.pdbx_strand_id
1 'polypeptide(L)'
;MLSARTNLVIALAVGALISAVLLVLEPLTDFAFLWLEWPGISAAYFFGGAVGGSTSLGIAICWVVNALIYGLSALVILSAFKVLREA
;
A
#
# COMPACT_ATOMS: atom_id res chain seq x y z
N MET A 1 17.82 -0.11 -17.07
CA MET A 1 17.19 -0.55 -15.79
C MET A 1 17.01 0.69 -14.93
N LEU A 2 15.81 0.95 -14.42
CA LEU A 2 15.59 2.01 -13.44
C LEU A 2 16.36 1.68 -12.15
N SER A 3 16.86 2.72 -11.46
CA SER A 3 17.52 2.56 -10.16
C SER A 3 16.58 1.88 -9.16
N ALA A 4 17.12 1.08 -8.25
CA ALA A 4 16.35 0.46 -7.16
C ALA A 4 15.53 1.50 -6.39
N ARG A 5 16.09 2.71 -6.20
CA ARG A 5 15.39 3.85 -5.60
C ARG A 5 14.17 4.26 -6.41
N THR A 6 14.29 4.35 -7.73
CA THR A 6 13.18 4.76 -8.60
C THR A 6 12.08 3.70 -8.64
N ASN A 7 12.43 2.41 -8.66
CA ASN A 7 11.45 1.34 -8.58
C ASN A 7 10.68 1.35 -7.25
N LEU A 8 11.37 1.67 -6.14
CA LEU A 8 10.75 1.84 -4.82
C LEU A 8 9.76 3.00 -4.80
N VAL A 9 10.13 4.14 -5.38
CA VAL A 9 9.25 5.31 -5.48
C VAL A 9 8.02 4.98 -6.34
N ILE A 10 8.20 4.28 -7.47
CA ILE A 10 7.08 3.85 -8.32
C ILE A 10 6.16 2.88 -7.55
N ALA A 11 6.71 1.91 -6.83
CA ALA A 11 5.93 0.98 -6.01
C ALA A 11 5.08 1.73 -4.97
N LEU A 12 5.71 2.66 -4.23
CA LEU A 12 5.01 3.48 -3.24
C LEU A 12 3.91 4.34 -3.87
N ALA A 13 4.17 4.95 -5.03
CA ALA A 13 3.18 5.75 -5.74
C ALA A 13 1.98 4.91 -6.20
N VAL A 14 2.23 3.73 -6.77
CA VAL A 14 1.18 2.80 -7.21
C VAL A 14 0.37 2.31 -6.02
N GLY A 15 1.01 1.91 -4.93
CA GLY A 15 0.31 1.44 -3.76
C GLY A 15 -0.47 2.54 -3.04
N ALA A 16 0.05 3.77 -2.99
CA ALA A 16 -0.69 4.92 -2.47
C ALA A 16 -1.92 5.23 -3.33
N LEU A 17 -1.83 5.08 -4.65
CA LEU A 17 -2.96 5.22 -5.56
C LEU A 17 -4.02 4.13 -5.32
N ILE A 18 -3.61 2.87 -5.10
CA ILE A 18 -4.53 1.78 -4.76
C ILE A 18 -5.23 2.05 -3.42
N SER A 19 -4.49 2.45 -2.38
CA SER A 19 -5.10 2.79 -1.08
C SER A 19 -6.05 3.98 -1.19
N ALA A 20 -5.70 5.00 -1.97
CA ALA A 20 -6.57 6.16 -2.20
C ALA A 20 -7.87 5.76 -2.93
N VAL A 21 -7.79 4.87 -3.92
CA VAL A 21 -8.97 4.34 -4.62
C VAL A 21 -9.86 3.55 -3.66
N LEU A 22 -9.28 2.70 -2.81
CA LEU A 22 -10.04 1.96 -1.80
C LEU A 22 -10.77 2.90 -0.83
N LEU A 23 -10.10 3.97 -0.37
CA LEU A 23 -10.70 4.99 0.48
C LEU A 23 -11.85 5.74 -0.20
N VAL A 24 -11.72 6.08 -1.50
CA VAL A 24 -12.78 6.78 -2.25
C VAL A 24 -13.97 5.87 -2.54
N LEU A 25 -13.75 4.57 -2.67
CA LEU A 25 -14.81 3.60 -2.92
C LEU A 25 -15.65 3.30 -1.68
N GLU A 26 -15.09 3.37 -0.48
CA GLU A 26 -15.79 3.11 0.79
C GLU A 26 -17.15 3.81 0.92
N PRO A 27 -17.29 5.14 0.74
CA PRO A 27 -18.58 5.81 0.83
C PRO A 27 -19.52 5.53 -0.35
N LEU A 28 -19.02 5.00 -1.47
CA LEU A 28 -19.82 4.69 -2.67
C LEU A 28 -20.41 3.28 -2.64
N THR A 29 -19.74 2.34 -1.98
CA THR A 29 -20.16 0.93 -1.92
C THR A 29 -20.83 0.56 -0.61
N ASP A 30 -20.76 1.42 0.41
CA ASP A 30 -21.14 1.13 1.81
C ASP A 30 -20.44 -0.12 2.36
N PHE A 31 -19.36 -0.51 1.67
CA PHE A 31 -18.52 -1.65 1.97
C PHE A 31 -17.13 -1.07 2.16
N ALA A 32 -16.77 -0.86 3.42
CA ALA A 32 -15.39 -0.64 3.76
C ALA A 32 -14.64 -1.92 3.36
N PHE A 33 -13.79 -1.83 2.33
CA PHE A 33 -12.86 -2.90 1.93
C PHE A 33 -11.76 -3.06 3.00
N LEU A 34 -12.17 -3.06 4.27
CA LEU A 34 -11.33 -3.09 5.45
C LEU A 34 -10.30 -4.17 5.26
N TRP A 35 -10.71 -5.39 4.87
CA TRP A 35 -9.82 -6.55 4.70
C TRP A 35 -8.60 -6.29 3.83
N LEU A 36 -8.73 -5.42 2.81
CA LEU A 36 -7.58 -4.98 2.01
C LEU A 36 -6.68 -4.03 2.80
N GLU A 37 -7.23 -3.09 3.57
CA GLU A 37 -6.49 -2.10 4.37
C GLU A 37 -5.98 -2.62 5.74
N TRP A 38 -6.38 -3.84 6.16
CA TRP A 38 -5.93 -4.47 7.41
C TRP A 38 -4.42 -4.47 7.64
N PRO A 39 -3.54 -4.66 6.63
CA PRO A 39 -2.09 -4.61 6.83
C PRO A 39 -1.63 -3.26 7.40
N GLY A 40 -2.10 -2.16 6.80
CA GLY A 40 -1.79 -0.81 7.26
C GLY A 40 -2.40 -0.49 8.61
N ILE A 41 -3.67 -0.83 8.82
CA ILE A 41 -4.37 -0.62 10.11
C ILE A 41 -3.69 -1.42 11.23
N SER A 42 -3.31 -2.68 10.97
CA SER A 42 -2.60 -3.51 11.94
C SER A 42 -1.25 -2.91 12.30
N ALA A 43 -0.48 -2.42 11.31
CA ALA A 43 0.79 -1.76 11.57
C ALA A 43 0.61 -0.46 12.38
N ALA A 44 -0.39 0.35 12.04
CA ALA A 44 -0.72 1.57 12.79
C ALA A 44 -1.08 1.25 14.25
N TYR A 45 -1.79 0.15 14.49
CA TYR A 45 -2.14 -0.30 15.84
C TYR A 45 -0.91 -0.80 16.62
N PHE A 46 -0.07 -1.65 16.00
CA PHE A 46 1.15 -2.17 16.63
C PHE A 46 2.18 -1.08 16.93
N PHE A 47 2.38 -0.14 16.01
CA PHE A 47 3.36 0.93 16.16
C PHE A 47 2.77 2.21 16.76
N GLY A 48 1.46 2.26 17.03
CA GLY A 48 0.77 3.42 17.59
C GLY A 48 1.37 3.89 18.92
N GLY A 49 1.75 2.96 19.79
CA GLY A 49 2.44 3.27 21.05
C GLY A 49 3.84 3.87 20.83
N ALA A 50 4.56 3.43 19.79
CA ALA A 50 5.90 3.95 19.46
C ALA A 50 5.86 5.38 18.91
N VAL A 51 4.73 5.80 18.34
CA VAL A 51 4.50 7.17 17.85
C VAL A 51 3.74 8.06 18.85
N GLY A 52 3.73 7.67 20.13
CA GLY A 52 3.11 8.45 21.20
C GLY A 52 1.58 8.52 21.12
N GLY A 53 0.92 7.56 20.47
CA GLY A 53 -0.54 7.54 20.30
C GLY A 53 -1.07 8.56 19.30
N SER A 54 -0.19 9.19 18.51
CA SER A 54 -0.61 10.18 17.51
C SER A 54 -1.44 9.54 16.39
N THR A 55 -2.69 9.98 16.25
CA THR A 55 -3.59 9.53 15.18
C THR A 55 -3.04 9.85 13.79
N SER A 56 -2.42 11.03 13.59
CA SER A 56 -1.86 11.42 12.30
C SER A 56 -0.67 10.55 11.88
N LEU A 57 0.18 10.16 12.83
CA LEU A 57 1.28 9.23 12.58
C LEU A 57 0.78 7.80 12.34
N GLY A 58 -0.27 7.38 13.04
CA GLY A 58 -0.94 6.10 12.76
C GLY A 58 -1.50 6.04 11.33
N ILE A 59 -2.15 7.11 10.86
CA ILE A 59 -2.62 7.23 9.47
C ILE A 59 -1.44 7.14 8.49
N ALA A 60 -0.34 7.86 8.76
CA ALA A 60 0.85 7.81 7.90
C ALA A 60 1.45 6.39 7.82
N ILE A 61 1.55 5.67 8.96
CA ILE A 61 2.01 4.28 9.00
C ILE A 61 1.09 3.38 8.18
N CYS A 62 -0.22 3.53 8.34
CA CYS A 62 -1.22 2.76 7.60
C CYS A 62 -1.02 2.93 6.08
N TRP A 63 -0.93 4.18 5.63
CA TRP A 63 -0.75 4.51 4.23
C TRP A 63 0.56 3.98 3.64
N VAL A 64 1.68 4.10 4.37
CA VAL A 64 2.98 3.59 3.90
C VAL A 64 2.96 2.08 3.78
N VAL A 65 2.39 1.38 4.76
CA VAL A 65 2.34 -0.09 4.75
C VAL A 65 1.42 -0.60 3.65
N ASN A 66 0.23 -0.03 3.48
CA ASN A 66 -0.66 -0.37 2.37
C ASN A 66 0.02 -0.08 1.03
N ALA A 67 0.71 1.05 0.90
CA ALA A 67 1.43 1.39 -0.32
C ALA A 67 2.54 0.38 -0.66
N LEU A 68 3.27 -0.10 0.34
CA LEU A 68 4.27 -1.15 0.13
C LEU A 68 3.63 -2.48 -0.26
N ILE A 69 2.60 -2.92 0.45
CA ILE A 69 1.93 -4.21 0.20
C ILE A 69 1.40 -4.24 -1.24
N TYR A 70 0.64 -3.22 -1.65
CA TYR A 70 0.04 -3.20 -2.99
C TYR A 70 1.05 -2.89 -4.09
N GLY A 71 1.95 -1.93 -3.84
CA GLY A 71 2.98 -1.53 -4.80
C GLY A 71 3.96 -2.65 -5.14
N LEU A 72 4.44 -3.38 -4.11
CA LEU A 72 5.34 -4.51 -4.30
C LEU A 72 4.62 -5.68 -4.98
N SER A 73 3.37 -5.96 -4.59
CA SER A 73 2.56 -7.01 -5.23
C SER A 73 2.35 -6.73 -6.72
N ALA A 74 2.07 -5.48 -7.08
CA ALA A 74 1.96 -5.06 -8.47
C ALA A 74 3.28 -5.24 -9.23
N LEU A 75 4.42 -4.88 -8.64
CA LEU A 75 5.74 -5.10 -9.25
C LEU A 75 6.05 -6.58 -9.47
N VAL A 76 5.68 -7.46 -8.53
CA VAL A 76 5.86 -8.91 -8.67
C VAL A 76 5.04 -9.44 -9.85
N ILE A 77 3.76 -9.05 -9.95
CA ILE A 77 2.88 -9.45 -11.06
C ILE A 77 3.43 -8.97 -12.41
N LEU A 78 3.84 -7.71 -12.50
CA LEU A 78 4.41 -7.14 -13.73
C LEU A 78 5.73 -7.83 -14.11
N SER A 79 6.55 -8.18 -13.12
CA SER A 79 7.81 -8.90 -13.35
C SER A 79 7.56 -10.33 -13.83
N ALA A 80 6.61 -11.04 -13.24
CA ALA A 80 6.21 -12.38 -13.68
C ALA A 80 5.64 -12.37 -15.10
N PHE A 81 4.79 -11.38 -15.41
CA PHE A 81 4.23 -11.21 -16.76
C PHE A 81 5.32 -10.93 -17.80
N LYS A 82 6.33 -10.13 -17.44
CA LYS A 82 7.48 -9.88 -18.31
C LYS A 82 8.24 -11.17 -18.60
N VAL A 83 8.51 -11.99 -17.58
CA VAL A 83 9.19 -13.29 -17.75
C VAL A 83 8.38 -14.22 -18.64
N LEU A 84 7.06 -14.32 -18.44
CA LEU A 84 6.19 -15.18 -19.25
C LEU A 84 6.11 -14.73 -20.72
N ARG A 85 6.17 -13.42 -20.97
CA ARG A 85 6.18 -12.86 -22.33
C ARG A 85 7.50 -13.14 -23.09
N GLU A 86 8.59 -13.27 -22.36
CA GLU A 86 9.94 -13.51 -22.92
C GLU A 86 10.29 -15.00 -23.05
N ALA A 87 9.46 -15.90 -22.50
CA ALA A 87 9.57 -17.36 -22.61
C ALA A 87 8.81 -17.92 -23.82
#